data_AF-A0A7C4QK98-F1
#
_entry.id   AF-A0A7C4QK98-F1
#
_cell.length_a   1.000
_cell.length_b   1.000
_cell.length_c   1.000
_cell.angle_alpha   90.00
_cell.angle_beta   90.00
_cell.angle_gamma   90.00
#
_symmetry.space_group_name_H-M   'P 1'
#
loop_
_entity.id
_entity.type
_entity.pdbx_description
1 polymer ?
#
loop_
_entity_poly.entity_id
_entity_poly.type
_entity_poly.pdbx_seq_one_letter_code
_entity_poly.pdbx_strand_id
1 'polypeptide(L)' 'MTWWVLRILVRDGYGNTYYGRVIKVHGSGKNKVVIARFNNNLPGQVIGSRVDIFKLRSS' A
#
# COMPACT_ATOMS: atom_id res chain seq x y z
N MET A 1 -24.25 3.20 -1.88
CA MET A 1 -23.28 2.71 -0.88
C MET A 1 -21.89 2.80 -1.50
N THR A 2 -21.15 3.89 -1.25
CA THR A 2 -19.89 4.16 -1.95
C THR A 2 -18.71 3.49 -1.24
N TRP A 3 -18.05 2.55 -1.90
CA TRP A 3 -16.87 1.87 -1.38
C TRP A 3 -15.60 2.59 -1.88
N TRP A 4 -14.72 2.96 -0.97
CA TRP A 4 -13.44 3.54 -1.29
C TRP A 4 -12.39 2.43 -1.37
N VAL A 5 -11.64 2.38 -2.47
CA VAL A 5 -10.52 1.44 -2.62
C VAL A 5 -9.23 2.24 -2.55
N LEU A 6 -8.38 1.89 -1.58
CA LEU A 6 -7.03 2.43 -1.46
C LEU A 6 -6.07 1.52 -2.22
N ARG A 7 -5.59 1.99 -3.37
CA ARG A 7 -4.53 1.31 -4.12
C ARG A 7 -3.19 1.86 -3.71
N ILE A 8 -2.20 0.99 -3.70
CA ILE A 8 -0.85 1.29 -3.24
C ILE A 8 0.11 0.91 -4.35
N LEU A 9 1.10 1.77 -4.57
CA LEU A 9 2.17 1.57 -5.52
C LEU A 9 3.50 1.72 -4.80
N VAL A 10 4.36 0.72 -4.95
CA VAL A 10 5.74 0.77 -4.49
C VAL A 10 6.63 0.67 -5.72
N ARG A 11 7.59 1.58 -5.83
CA ARG A 11 8.64 1.50 -6.83
C ARG A 11 9.96 1.21 -6.14
N ASP A 12 10.64 0.19 -6.63
CA ASP A 12 11.98 -0.17 -6.17
C ASP A 12 13.05 0.66 -6.91
N GLY A 13 14.25 0.77 -6.34
CA GLY A 13 15.40 1.46 -6.95
C GLY A 13 15.83 0.86 -8.30
N TYR A 14 15.46 -0.39 -8.55
CA TYR A 14 15.68 -1.11 -9.81
C TYR A 14 14.60 -0.84 -10.89
N GLY A 15 13.59 -0.03 -10.59
CA GLY A 15 12.50 0.29 -11.52
C GLY A 15 11.32 -0.69 -11.50
N ASN A 16 11.37 -1.74 -10.68
CA ASN A 16 10.25 -2.66 -10.47
C ASN A 16 9.08 -1.96 -9.76
N THR A 17 7.86 -2.25 -10.20
CA THR A 17 6.64 -1.65 -9.63
C THR A 17 5.74 -2.71 -9.03
N TYR A 18 5.29 -2.49 -7.80
CA TYR A 18 4.45 -3.41 -7.06
C TYR A 18 3.13 -2.74 -6.72
N TYR A 19 2.04 -3.40 -7.08
CA TYR A 19 0.69 -2.93 -6.82
C TYR A 19 0.06 -3.71 -5.67
N GLY A 20 -0.66 -2.99 -4.81
CA GLY A 20 -1.38 -3.56 -3.69
C GLY A 20 -2.64 -2.79 -3.34
N ARG A 21 -3.32 -3.28 -2.31
CA ARG A 21 -4.45 -2.60 -1.67
C ARG A 21 -4.30 -2.59 -0.15
N VAL A 22 -4.79 -1.53 0.48
CA VAL A 22 -4.85 -1.48 1.95
C VAL A 22 -5.99 -2.37 2.41
N ILE A 23 -5.71 -3.27 3.35
CA ILE A 23 -6.72 -4.19 3.90
C ILE A 23 -7.26 -3.66 5.23
N LYS A 24 -6.36 -3.17 6.10
CA LYS A 24 -6.68 -2.87 7.48
C LYS A 24 -5.71 -1.85 8.07
N VAL A 25 -6.16 -1.07 9.04
CA VAL A 25 -5.28 -0.26 9.89
C VAL A 25 -4.74 -1.13 11.03
N HIS A 26 -3.43 -1.13 11.21
CA HIS A 26 -2.74 -1.81 12.31
C HIS A 26 -2.35 -0.78 13.37
N GLY A 27 -3.24 -0.60 14.34
CA GLY A 27 -3.06 0.29 15.48
C GLY A 27 -3.63 1.69 15.25
N SER A 28 -4.72 2.00 15.96
CA SER A 28 -5.31 3.35 16.03
C SER A 28 -4.58 4.31 16.99
N GLY A 29 -3.50 3.86 17.64
CA GLY A 29 -2.79 4.59 18.69
C GLY A 29 -1.73 5.57 18.17
N LYS A 30 -0.44 5.23 18.36
CA LYS A 30 0.67 6.19 18.19
C LYS A 30 1.36 6.18 16.82
N ASN A 31 1.26 5.11 16.03
CA ASN A 31 2.09 4.94 14.82
C ASN A 31 1.33 4.83 13.49
N LYS A 32 0.00 5.01 13.47
CA LYS A 32 -0.86 5.02 12.25
C LYS A 32 -0.40 4.04 11.16
N VAL A 33 -0.12 2.79 11.54
CA VAL A 33 0.41 1.79 10.61
C VAL A 33 -0.76 1.17 9.85
N VAL A 34 -0.57 0.85 8.58
CA VAL A 34 -1.55 0.19 7.74
C VAL A 34 -1.01 -1.14 7.24
N ILE A 35 -1.85 -2.17 7.29
CA ILE A 35 -1.60 -3.46 6.65
C ILE A 35 -2.11 -3.39 5.22
N ALA A 36 -1.16 -3.55 4.31
CA ALA A 36 -1.33 -3.66 2.88
C ALA A 36 -1.17 -5.11 2.44
N ARG A 37 -1.91 -5.52 1.39
CA ARG A 37 -1.63 -6.75 0.66
C ARG A 37 -1.27 -6.40 -0.77
N PHE A 38 -0.09 -6.82 -1.16
CA PHE A 38 0.43 -6.71 -2.51
C PHE A 38 0.10 -7.97 -3.30
N ASN A 39 -0.05 -7.82 -4.62
CA ASN A 39 -0.33 -8.97 -5.49
C ASN A 39 0.89 -9.89 -5.59
N ASN A 40 2.08 -9.30 -5.65
CA ASN A 40 3.36 -9.99 -5.50
C ASN A 40 3.96 -9.69 -4.13
N ASN A 41 4.62 -10.69 -3.52
CA ASN A 41 5.37 -10.46 -2.30
C ASN A 41 6.42 -9.37 -2.53
N LEU A 42 6.50 -8.42 -1.60
CA LEU A 42 7.52 -7.38 -1.64
C LEU A 42 8.87 -7.99 -1.24
N PRO A 43 9.93 -7.80 -2.04
CA PRO A 43 11.27 -8.20 -1.63
C PRO A 43 11.74 -7.36 -0.43
N GLY A 44 12.60 -7.93 0.43
CA GLY A 44 13.11 -7.21 1.61
C GLY A 44 13.82 -5.88 1.30
N GLN A 45 14.33 -5.74 0.07
CA GLN A 45 15.01 -4.53 -0.43
C GLN A 45 14.09 -3.29 -0.54
N VAL A 46 12.77 -3.46 -0.58
CA VAL A 46 11.83 -2.33 -0.65
C VAL A 46 11.44 -1.79 0.73
N ILE A 47 11.98 -2.37 1.82
CA ILE A 47 11.78 -1.86 3.18
C ILE A 47 12.50 -0.52 3.33
N GLY A 48 11.77 0.52 3.78
CA GLY A 48 12.28 1.88 3.91
C GLY A 48 12.08 2.74 2.64
N SER A 49 11.66 2.12 1.53
CA SER A 49 11.32 2.85 0.31
C SER A 49 10.01 3.63 0.45
N ARG A 50 9.86 4.68 -0.35
CA ARG A 50 8.65 5.49 -0.39
C ARG A 50 7.51 4.71 -1.06
N VAL A 51 6.31 4.85 -0.50
CA VAL A 51 5.10 4.18 -0.98
C VAL A 51 4.05 5.24 -1.32
N ASP A 52 3.49 5.17 -2.52
CA ASP A 52 2.43 6.07 -2.96
C ASP A 52 1.06 5.42 -2.76
N ILE A 53 0.15 6.14 -2.09
CA ILE A 53 -1.20 5.68 -1.78
C ILE A 53 -2.22 6.50 -2.56
N PHE A 54 -3.00 5.84 -3.41
CA PHE A 54 -4.04 6.44 -4.21
C PHE A 54 -5.42 6.10 -3.65
N LYS A 55 -6.21 7.15 -3.35
CA LYS A 55 -7.61 7.01 -2.97
C LYS A 55 -8.47 7.00 -4.23
N LEU A 56 -8.88 5.82 -4.68
CA LEU A 56 -9.79 5.69 -5.80
C LEU A 56 -11.23 5.65 -5.32
N ARG A 57 -12.07 6.46 -5.97
CA ARG A 57 -13.53 6.40 -5.80
C ARG A 57 -14.04 5.28 -6.71
N SER A 58 -14.57 4.21 -6.12
CA SER A 58 -15.32 3.23 -6.91
C SER A 58 -16.68 3.86 -7.21
N SER A 59 -16.97 4.08 -8.51
CA SER A 59 -18.27 4.55 -8.99
C SER A 59 -19.28 3.42 -9.02
#